data_AF-A0A432MQ33-F1
#
_entry.id   AF-A0A432MQ33-F1
#
_cell.length_a   1.000
_cell.length_b   1.000
_cell.length_c   1.000
_cell.angle_alpha   90.00
_cell.angle_beta   90.00
_cell.angle_gamma   90.00
#
_symmetry.space_group_name_H-M   'P 1'
#
loop_
_entity.id
_entity.type
_entity.pdbx_description
1 polymer ?
#
loop_
_entity_poly.entity_id
_entity_poly.type
_entity_poly.pdbx_seq_one_letter_code
_entity_poly.pdbx_strand_id
1 'polypeptide(L)'
;MSMNLDAYATDEDVALTASDDLGTLFPADQVLASGLDGAFSPADRRTLTSASVDFAAAGIASGHVVRLVGPPEFFRTPGTLLGVSASSSGSLTLRRLGLEAGAPIAPPEGLTGVEFVSTTLAPQLSQASRELDRILGLDPPSPGSPPLDADASEALRDAVVLLVLARRYAAMAREEGDTFATRARLFREEFEALVTRLSSIGSILGPGRAPRPGTRLIR
;
A
#
# COMPACT_ATOMS: atom_id res chain seq x y z
N MET A 1 -1.12 -6.37 -15.07
CA MET A 1 -1.26 -5.80 -13.72
C MET A 1 -2.73 -5.76 -13.39
N SER A 2 -3.23 -6.72 -12.60
CA SER A 2 -4.58 -6.62 -12.05
C SER A 2 -4.45 -5.74 -10.82
N MET A 3 -4.75 -4.45 -10.94
CA MET A 3 -4.92 -3.60 -9.76
C MET A 3 -6.03 -4.24 -8.94
N ASN A 4 -5.78 -4.47 -7.66
CA ASN A 4 -6.82 -4.79 -6.71
C ASN A 4 -7.82 -3.62 -6.81
N LEU A 5 -9.00 -3.86 -7.39
CA LEU A 5 -9.90 -2.83 -7.95
C LEU A 5 -10.46 -1.83 -6.92
N ASP A 6 -10.06 -1.95 -5.66
CA ASP A 6 -10.65 -1.26 -4.52
C ASP A 6 -9.75 -0.16 -3.92
N ALA A 7 -8.47 -0.04 -4.32
CA ALA A 7 -7.57 0.99 -3.78
C ALA A 7 -6.57 1.56 -4.79
N TYR A 8 -6.30 2.87 -4.71
CA TYR A 8 -5.31 3.55 -5.56
C TYR A 8 -3.85 3.32 -5.15
N ALA A 9 -3.64 2.93 -3.90
CA ALA A 9 -2.33 2.72 -3.32
C ALA A 9 -2.23 1.35 -2.64
N THR A 10 -1.00 0.88 -2.48
CA THR A 10 -0.62 -0.40 -1.92
C THR A 10 0.14 -0.23 -0.60
N ASP A 11 0.36 -1.33 0.12
CA ASP A 11 1.17 -1.30 1.35
C ASP A 11 2.62 -0.88 1.05
N GLU A 12 3.13 -1.23 -0.12
CA GLU A 12 4.45 -0.79 -0.57
C GLU A 12 4.54 0.72 -0.76
N ASP A 13 3.50 1.36 -1.29
CA ASP A 13 3.46 2.81 -1.45
C ASP A 13 3.53 3.51 -0.09
N VAL A 14 2.81 3.00 0.91
CA VAL A 14 2.91 3.48 2.30
C VAL A 14 4.31 3.25 2.86
N ALA A 15 4.91 2.10 2.57
CA ALA A 15 6.25 1.77 3.03
C ALA A 15 7.35 2.62 2.40
N LEU A 16 7.16 3.10 1.18
CA LEU A 16 8.09 4.02 0.53
C LEU A 16 8.06 5.41 1.18
N THR A 17 6.89 5.88 1.61
CA THR A 17 6.75 7.18 2.25
C THR A 17 7.15 7.18 3.74
N ALA A 18 6.87 6.09 4.46
CA ALA A 18 7.09 6.01 5.91
C ALA A 18 7.82 4.72 6.33
N SER A 19 8.95 4.41 5.68
CA SER A 19 9.71 3.17 5.88
C SER A 19 10.14 2.94 7.33
N ASP A 20 10.61 3.99 8.00
CA ASP A 20 11.19 3.91 9.34
C ASP A 20 10.13 3.60 10.41
N ASP A 21 8.88 3.97 10.16
CA ASP A 21 7.78 3.85 11.11
C ASP A 21 6.85 2.67 10.81
N LEU A 22 7.15 1.87 9.78
CA LEU A 22 6.23 0.85 9.28
C LEU A 22 5.79 -0.14 10.36
N GLY A 23 6.72 -0.56 11.21
CA GLY A 23 6.42 -1.49 12.31
C GLY A 23 5.44 -0.94 13.34
N THR A 24 5.39 0.39 13.49
CA THR A 24 4.47 1.09 14.40
C THR A 24 3.16 1.44 13.68
N LEU A 25 3.24 1.79 12.39
CA LEU A 25 2.11 2.21 11.57
C LEU A 25 1.14 1.05 11.27
N PHE A 26 1.65 -0.15 11.04
CA PHE A 26 0.84 -1.31 10.72
C PHE A 26 0.28 -1.90 12.02
N PRO A 27 -1.05 -2.11 12.14
CA PRO A 27 -1.62 -2.73 13.32
C PRO A 27 -1.04 -4.13 13.55
N ALA A 28 -0.68 -4.42 14.80
CA ALA A 28 -0.10 -5.72 15.17
C ALA A 28 -1.08 -6.90 14.96
N ASP A 29 -2.38 -6.62 14.89
CA ASP A 29 -3.46 -7.57 14.64
C ASP A 29 -3.81 -7.74 13.14
N GLN A 30 -3.21 -6.94 12.24
CA GLN A 30 -3.43 -7.03 10.79
C GLN A 30 -2.30 -7.80 10.08
N VAL A 31 -2.05 -9.02 10.55
CA VAL A 31 -1.08 -9.95 9.96
C VAL A 31 -1.76 -10.81 8.90
N LEU A 32 -1.24 -10.78 7.67
CA LEU A 32 -1.67 -11.69 6.60
C LEU A 32 -1.00 -13.05 6.75
N ALA A 33 0.32 -13.06 6.98
CA ALA A 33 1.08 -14.28 7.17
C ALA A 33 2.32 -14.03 8.03
N SER A 34 2.73 -15.06 8.77
CA SER A 34 3.99 -15.09 9.51
C SER A 34 4.50 -16.52 9.63
N GLY A 35 5.80 -16.70 9.71
CA GLY A 35 6.41 -18.02 9.84
C GLY A 35 7.89 -17.95 10.22
N LEU A 36 8.41 -19.09 10.67
CA LEU A 36 9.82 -19.29 11.06
C LEU A 36 10.56 -20.25 10.11
N ASP A 37 9.85 -20.82 9.14
CA ASP A 37 10.32 -21.86 8.23
C ASP A 37 10.64 -21.30 6.84
N GLY A 38 10.79 -19.99 6.72
CA GLY A 38 11.10 -19.34 5.46
C GLY A 38 12.43 -19.83 4.89
N ALA A 39 12.51 -19.99 3.57
CA ALA A 39 13.73 -20.42 2.91
C ALA A 39 13.94 -19.76 1.54
N PHE A 40 15.20 -19.45 1.24
CA PHE A 40 15.69 -19.05 -0.08
C PHE A 40 16.61 -20.14 -0.61
N SER A 41 16.39 -20.56 -1.85
CA SER A 41 17.27 -21.53 -2.49
C SER A 41 18.56 -20.86 -3.02
N PRO A 42 19.69 -21.59 -3.15
CA PRO A 42 20.88 -21.07 -3.81
C PRO A 42 20.62 -20.62 -5.26
N ALA A 43 19.72 -21.33 -5.95
CA ALA A 43 19.38 -21.08 -7.35
C ALA A 43 18.44 -19.88 -7.54
N ASP A 44 17.59 -19.61 -6.54
CA ASP A 44 16.67 -18.47 -6.51
C ASP A 44 16.70 -17.81 -5.13
N ARG A 45 17.41 -16.68 -5.10
CA ARG A 45 17.69 -15.87 -3.90
C ARG A 45 16.76 -14.67 -3.75
N ARG A 46 15.64 -14.68 -4.47
CA ARG A 46 14.57 -13.67 -4.38
C ARG A 46 13.24 -14.28 -4.00
N THR A 47 13.04 -15.57 -4.26
CA THR A 47 11.83 -16.27 -3.89
C THR A 47 11.94 -16.85 -2.48
N LEU A 48 11.18 -16.28 -1.55
CA LEU A 48 10.96 -16.84 -0.23
C LEU A 48 9.95 -17.98 -0.35
N THR A 49 10.29 -19.14 0.21
CA THR A 49 9.41 -20.31 0.28
C THR A 49 9.08 -20.63 1.73
N SER A 50 7.90 -21.17 2.00
CA SER A 50 7.49 -21.67 3.32
C SER A 50 6.65 -22.92 3.13
N ALA A 51 6.90 -23.96 3.92
CA ALA A 51 6.14 -25.21 3.88
C ALA A 51 4.87 -25.12 4.73
N SER A 52 4.85 -24.25 5.73
CA SER A 52 3.74 -24.07 6.67
C SER A 52 2.73 -23.00 6.27
N VAL A 53 3.09 -22.10 5.35
CA VAL A 53 2.24 -20.96 4.96
C VAL A 53 1.83 -21.03 3.50
N ASP A 54 0.52 -21.07 3.25
CA ASP A 54 -0.04 -20.78 1.92
C ASP A 54 -0.26 -19.27 1.76
N PHE A 55 0.70 -18.60 1.13
CA PHE A 55 0.65 -17.14 0.96
C PHE A 55 -0.51 -16.68 0.08
N ALA A 56 -0.90 -17.46 -0.93
CA ALA A 56 -2.01 -17.12 -1.80
C ALA A 56 -3.34 -17.21 -1.03
N ALA A 57 -3.53 -18.27 -0.24
CA ALA A 57 -4.71 -18.41 0.63
C ALA A 57 -4.74 -17.38 1.75
N ALA A 58 -3.58 -16.94 2.24
CA ALA A 58 -3.44 -15.82 3.18
C ALA A 58 -3.78 -14.45 2.57
N GLY A 59 -4.05 -14.39 1.27
CA GLY A 59 -4.42 -13.15 0.57
C GLY A 59 -3.24 -12.25 0.21
N ILE A 60 -2.00 -12.75 0.30
CA ILE A 60 -0.84 -11.96 -0.11
C ILE A 60 -0.82 -11.87 -1.64
N ALA A 61 -0.81 -10.65 -2.17
CA ALA A 61 -0.64 -10.30 -3.56
C ALA A 61 0.55 -9.33 -3.79
N SER A 62 0.78 -9.02 -5.07
CA SER A 62 1.73 -7.98 -5.50
C SER A 62 1.39 -6.62 -4.89
N GLY A 63 2.40 -5.87 -4.45
CA GLY A 63 2.23 -4.57 -3.77
C GLY A 63 2.10 -4.65 -2.24
N HIS A 64 2.04 -5.85 -1.67
CA HIS A 64 2.23 -6.02 -0.23
C HIS A 64 3.71 -5.95 0.16
N VAL A 65 3.93 -5.84 1.47
CA VAL A 65 5.26 -5.79 2.07
C VAL A 65 5.45 -6.98 3.00
N VAL A 66 6.67 -7.53 2.97
CA VAL A 66 7.13 -8.58 3.88
C VAL A 66 8.34 -8.04 4.63
N ARG A 67 8.36 -8.28 5.94
CA ARG A 67 9.51 -8.03 6.79
C ARG A 67 10.20 -9.36 7.08
N LEU A 68 11.48 -9.44 6.75
CA LEU A 68 12.35 -10.55 7.14
C LEU A 68 13.04 -10.16 8.46
N VAL A 69 12.78 -10.89 9.53
CA VAL A 69 13.22 -10.53 10.89
C VAL A 69 14.44 -11.36 11.30
N GLY A 70 14.51 -12.61 10.84
CA GLY A 70 15.53 -13.55 11.27
C GLY A 70 15.98 -14.47 10.13
N PRO A 71 17.17 -15.06 10.24
CA PRO A 71 18.06 -14.97 11.41
C PRO A 71 18.91 -13.67 11.43
N PRO A 72 19.28 -13.17 12.63
CA PRO A 72 19.78 -11.80 12.84
C PRO A 72 21.14 -11.49 12.21
N GLU A 73 21.94 -12.52 11.91
CA GLU A 73 23.19 -12.40 11.19
C GLU A 73 22.99 -11.96 9.73
N PHE A 74 21.82 -12.22 9.14
CA PHE A 74 21.46 -11.81 7.78
C PHE A 74 20.49 -10.63 7.77
N PHE A 75 19.58 -10.54 8.75
CA PHE A 75 18.59 -9.47 8.84
C PHE A 75 18.75 -8.69 10.14
N ARG A 76 19.34 -7.50 10.07
CA ARG A 76 19.52 -6.64 11.24
C ARG A 76 18.17 -6.14 11.76
N THR A 77 18.02 -6.08 13.08
CA THR A 77 16.87 -5.43 13.76
C THR A 77 16.66 -4.01 13.21
N PRO A 78 15.42 -3.61 12.87
CA PRO A 78 14.13 -4.29 13.09
C PRO A 78 13.70 -5.27 11.99
N GLY A 79 14.62 -5.78 11.18
CA GLY A 79 14.37 -6.64 10.03
C GLY A 79 14.43 -5.87 8.70
N THR A 80 14.48 -6.60 7.59
CA THR A 80 14.53 -6.04 6.23
C THR A 80 13.15 -6.03 5.61
N LEU A 81 12.70 -4.85 5.17
CA LEU A 81 11.44 -4.68 4.44
C LEU A 81 11.62 -4.89 2.94
N LEU A 82 10.74 -5.67 2.35
CA LEU A 82 10.76 -6.05 0.93
C LEU A 82 9.35 -6.00 0.36
N GLY A 83 9.24 -5.55 -0.89
CA GLY A 83 8.00 -5.57 -1.65
C GLY A 83 7.75 -6.95 -2.26
N VAL A 84 6.50 -7.36 -2.31
CA VAL A 84 6.05 -8.59 -2.99
C VAL A 84 5.78 -8.25 -4.46
N SER A 85 6.47 -8.92 -5.38
CA SER A 85 6.20 -8.78 -6.82
C SER A 85 5.19 -9.81 -7.33
N ALA A 86 5.27 -11.03 -6.80
CA ALA A 86 4.37 -12.12 -7.13
C ALA A 86 4.22 -13.05 -5.92
N SER A 87 3.06 -13.71 -5.83
CA SER A 87 2.74 -14.69 -4.81
C SER A 87 2.16 -15.94 -5.44
N SER A 88 2.38 -17.07 -4.77
CA SER A 88 1.77 -18.36 -5.09
C SER A 88 1.59 -19.17 -3.81
N SER A 89 0.99 -20.35 -3.92
CA SER A 89 0.91 -21.29 -2.79
C SER A 89 2.33 -21.66 -2.33
N GLY A 90 2.70 -21.23 -1.11
CA GLY A 90 3.98 -21.56 -0.48
C GLY A 90 5.20 -20.77 -0.97
N SER A 91 5.06 -19.81 -1.91
CA SER A 91 6.17 -18.93 -2.26
C SER A 91 5.81 -17.48 -2.57
N LEU A 92 6.75 -16.58 -2.27
CA LEU A 92 6.70 -15.14 -2.56
C LEU A 92 7.95 -14.72 -3.31
N THR A 93 7.79 -14.07 -4.46
CA THR A 93 8.90 -13.38 -5.13
C THR A 93 9.04 -11.98 -4.53
N LEU A 94 10.22 -11.70 -3.97
CA LEU A 94 10.50 -10.48 -3.24
C LEU A 94 11.44 -9.56 -4.03
N ARG A 95 11.28 -8.25 -3.80
CA ARG A 95 12.14 -7.21 -4.34
C ARG A 95 12.37 -6.10 -3.30
N ARG A 96 13.38 -5.28 -3.53
CA ARG A 96 13.58 -4.07 -2.72
C ARG A 96 12.41 -3.12 -3.01
N LEU A 97 11.96 -2.40 -1.98
CA LEU A 97 10.88 -1.43 -2.11
C LEU A 97 11.21 -0.42 -3.22
N GLY A 98 10.23 -0.14 -4.08
CA GLY A 98 10.33 0.84 -5.16
C GLY A 98 11.20 0.43 -6.36
N LEU A 99 11.75 -0.79 -6.37
CA LEU A 99 12.52 -1.31 -7.50
C LEU A 99 11.78 -2.47 -8.15
N GLU A 100 11.63 -2.46 -9.47
CA GLU A 100 11.02 -3.55 -10.27
C GLU A 100 11.84 -4.85 -10.23
N ALA A 101 13.17 -4.71 -10.22
CA ALA A 101 14.12 -5.81 -10.04
C ALA A 101 15.30 -5.33 -9.20
N GLY A 102 15.75 -6.15 -8.26
CA GLY A 102 16.81 -5.76 -7.31
C GLY A 102 17.91 -6.80 -7.16
N ALA A 103 19.00 -6.44 -6.50
CA ALA A 103 20.04 -7.41 -6.13
C ALA A 103 19.45 -8.63 -5.37
N PRO A 104 20.12 -9.80 -5.40
CA PRO A 104 19.75 -10.94 -4.58
C PRO A 104 19.55 -10.55 -3.12
N ILE A 105 18.54 -11.13 -2.47
CA ILE A 105 18.20 -10.84 -1.06
C ILE A 105 18.97 -11.78 -0.13
N ALA A 106 19.04 -13.06 -0.49
CA ALA A 106 19.73 -14.09 0.27
C ALA A 106 21.21 -14.28 -0.15
N PRO A 107 22.06 -14.85 0.73
CA PRO A 107 23.44 -15.18 0.41
C PRO A 107 23.53 -16.30 -0.66
N PRO A 108 24.68 -16.44 -1.35
CA PRO A 108 24.85 -17.39 -2.47
C PRO A 108 24.49 -18.85 -2.14
N GLU A 109 24.75 -19.27 -0.90
CA GLU A 109 24.47 -20.61 -0.37
C GLU A 109 22.99 -20.84 -0.03
N GLY A 110 22.12 -19.86 -0.25
CA GLY A 110 20.74 -19.89 0.20
C GLY A 110 20.60 -19.63 1.70
N LEU A 111 19.38 -19.67 2.20
CA LEU A 111 19.09 -19.42 3.61
C LEU A 111 17.85 -20.20 4.02
N THR A 112 17.84 -20.76 5.23
CA THR A 112 16.69 -21.49 5.78
C THR A 112 16.41 -21.00 7.20
N GLY A 113 15.22 -21.29 7.73
CA GLY A 113 14.82 -20.78 9.03
C GLY A 113 14.62 -19.27 9.05
N VAL A 114 14.24 -18.69 7.91
CA VAL A 114 13.95 -17.27 7.78
C VAL A 114 12.65 -16.98 8.50
N GLU A 115 12.72 -16.10 9.50
CA GLU A 115 11.56 -15.55 10.17
C GLU A 115 11.01 -14.40 9.32
N PHE A 116 9.72 -14.47 9.02
CA PHE A 116 9.03 -13.46 8.21
C PHE A 116 7.68 -13.10 8.81
N VAL A 117 7.27 -11.87 8.54
CA VAL A 117 5.92 -11.37 8.84
C VAL A 117 5.47 -10.43 7.72
N SER A 118 4.23 -10.59 7.29
CA SER A 118 3.56 -9.70 6.35
C SER A 118 2.32 -9.12 7.02
N THR A 119 2.30 -7.80 7.14
CA THR A 119 1.17 -7.03 7.66
C THR A 119 0.57 -6.20 6.55
N THR A 120 -0.70 -5.81 6.68
CA THR A 120 -1.38 -5.02 5.66
C THR A 120 -2.15 -3.84 6.24
N LEU A 121 -2.29 -2.78 5.43
CA LEU A 121 -3.22 -1.67 5.60
C LEU A 121 -4.30 -1.69 4.50
N ALA A 122 -4.50 -2.80 3.80
CA ALA A 122 -5.46 -2.91 2.69
C ALA A 122 -6.87 -2.40 3.05
N PRO A 123 -7.47 -2.71 4.22
CA PRO A 123 -8.76 -2.14 4.59
C PRO A 123 -8.75 -0.61 4.67
N GLN A 124 -7.69 -0.02 5.22
CA GLN A 124 -7.52 1.42 5.37
C GLN A 124 -7.26 2.09 4.02
N LEU A 125 -6.47 1.47 3.14
CA LEU A 125 -6.20 1.92 1.78
C LEU A 125 -7.49 1.93 0.94
N SER A 126 -8.30 0.87 1.01
CA SER A 126 -9.59 0.82 0.31
C SER A 126 -10.59 1.84 0.87
N GLN A 127 -10.62 2.04 2.19
CA GLN A 127 -11.47 3.06 2.80
C GLN A 127 -11.06 4.49 2.38
N ALA A 128 -9.75 4.78 2.39
CA ALA A 128 -9.21 6.06 1.96
C ALA A 128 -9.47 6.34 0.48
N SER A 129 -9.34 5.32 -0.38
CA SER A 129 -9.63 5.44 -1.82
C SER A 129 -11.09 5.79 -2.07
N ARG A 130 -12.03 5.05 -1.47
CA ARG A 130 -13.48 5.35 -1.57
C ARG A 130 -13.88 6.72 -1.00
N GLU A 131 -13.08 7.25 -0.09
CA GLU A 131 -13.31 8.60 0.44
C GLU A 131 -12.79 9.68 -0.49
N LEU A 132 -11.60 9.46 -1.07
CA LEU A 132 -11.06 10.33 -2.11
C LEU A 132 -12.02 10.42 -3.30
N ASP A 133 -12.60 9.29 -3.72
CA ASP A 133 -13.63 9.25 -4.76
C ASP A 133 -14.82 10.16 -4.42
N ARG A 134 -15.33 10.07 -3.19
CA ARG A 134 -16.46 10.90 -2.72
C ARG A 134 -16.10 12.37 -2.66
N ILE A 135 -14.88 12.72 -2.26
CA ILE A 135 -14.41 14.11 -2.18
C ILE A 135 -14.28 14.71 -3.58
N LEU A 136 -13.71 13.96 -4.52
CA LEU A 136 -13.45 14.41 -5.89
C LEU A 136 -14.67 14.23 -6.81
N GLY A 137 -15.72 13.55 -6.35
CA GLY A 137 -16.89 13.22 -7.17
C GLY A 137 -16.57 12.22 -8.28
N LEU A 138 -15.59 11.34 -8.07
CA LEU A 138 -15.25 10.27 -9.01
C LEU A 138 -16.27 9.14 -8.88
N ASP A 139 -16.82 8.73 -10.01
CA ASP A 139 -17.62 7.51 -10.07
C ASP A 139 -16.69 6.29 -9.97
N PRO A 140 -17.15 5.18 -9.34
CA PRO A 140 -16.40 3.95 -9.36
C PRO A 140 -16.14 3.52 -10.82
N PRO A 141 -14.95 2.96 -11.12
CA PRO A 141 -14.57 2.61 -12.47
C PRO A 141 -15.60 1.65 -13.08
N SER A 142 -16.32 2.12 -14.09
CA SER A 142 -17.26 1.31 -14.85
C SER A 142 -16.51 0.45 -15.87
N PRO A 143 -17.02 -0.75 -16.22
CA PRO A 143 -16.42 -1.56 -17.27
C PRO A 143 -16.35 -0.75 -18.57
N GLY A 144 -15.13 -0.52 -19.08
CA GLY A 144 -14.90 0.24 -20.31
C GLY A 144 -14.60 1.74 -20.12
N SER A 145 -14.53 2.24 -18.88
CA SER A 145 -13.94 3.56 -18.63
C SER A 145 -12.49 3.57 -19.11
N PRO A 146 -12.04 4.65 -19.79
CA PRO A 146 -10.64 4.76 -20.17
C PRO A 146 -9.76 4.75 -18.92
N PRO A 147 -8.53 4.19 -19.00
CA PRO A 147 -7.60 4.25 -17.90
C PRO A 147 -7.30 5.72 -17.56
N LEU A 148 -7.11 5.99 -16.28
CA LEU A 148 -6.65 7.29 -15.82
C LEU A 148 -5.29 7.61 -16.44
N ASP A 149 -5.06 8.89 -16.70
CA ASP A 149 -3.73 9.39 -17.06
C ASP A 149 -2.71 9.02 -15.97
N ALA A 150 -1.45 8.81 -16.36
CA ALA A 150 -0.42 8.32 -15.45
C ALA A 150 -0.18 9.30 -14.30
N ASP A 151 -0.11 10.60 -14.58
CA ASP A 151 0.10 11.65 -13.59
C ASP A 151 -1.09 11.72 -12.62
N ALA A 152 -2.32 11.53 -13.13
CA ALA A 152 -3.52 11.49 -12.30
C ALA A 152 -3.55 10.25 -11.40
N SER A 153 -3.13 9.09 -11.91
CA SER A 153 -3.03 7.85 -11.14
C SER A 153 -2.00 7.96 -10.02
N GLU A 154 -0.85 8.56 -10.29
CA GLU A 154 0.19 8.84 -9.28
C GLU A 154 -0.32 9.81 -8.21
N ALA A 155 -0.95 10.92 -8.61
CA ALA A 155 -1.49 11.88 -7.66
C ALA A 155 -2.63 11.31 -6.78
N LEU A 156 -3.48 10.42 -7.32
CA LEU A 156 -4.50 9.73 -6.53
C LEU A 156 -3.88 8.73 -5.54
N ARG A 157 -2.85 8.00 -5.97
CA ARG A 157 -2.07 7.12 -5.08
C ARG A 157 -1.47 7.91 -3.92
N ASP A 158 -0.78 9.01 -4.22
CA ASP A 158 -0.15 9.87 -3.20
C ASP A 158 -1.19 10.42 -2.22
N ALA A 159 -2.33 10.90 -2.72
CA ALA A 159 -3.42 11.37 -1.87
C ALA A 159 -3.94 10.28 -0.92
N VAL A 160 -4.09 9.04 -1.39
CA VAL A 160 -4.49 7.92 -0.55
C VAL A 160 -3.43 7.60 0.51
N VAL A 161 -2.15 7.55 0.13
CA VAL A 161 -1.05 7.31 1.08
C VAL A 161 -1.03 8.38 2.17
N LEU A 162 -1.09 9.67 1.80
CA LEU A 162 -1.12 10.78 2.74
C LEU A 162 -2.31 10.70 3.70
N LEU A 163 -3.51 10.37 3.19
CA LEU A 163 -4.71 10.22 4.01
C LEU A 163 -4.58 9.07 5.02
N VAL A 164 -4.06 7.92 4.58
CA VAL A 164 -3.82 6.76 5.46
C VAL A 164 -2.79 7.11 6.53
N LEU A 165 -1.65 7.70 6.16
CA LEU A 165 -0.62 8.11 7.11
C LEU A 165 -1.17 9.11 8.13
N ALA A 166 -1.88 10.15 7.68
CA ALA A 166 -2.49 11.14 8.57
C ALA A 166 -3.40 10.46 9.62
N ARG A 167 -4.20 9.48 9.21
CA ARG A 167 -5.10 8.73 10.11
C ARG A 167 -4.36 7.82 11.08
N ARG A 168 -3.37 7.08 10.59
CA ARG A 168 -2.58 6.15 11.42
C ARG A 168 -1.82 6.92 12.48
N TYR A 169 -1.16 8.02 12.11
CA TYR A 169 -0.50 8.88 13.07
C TYR A 169 -1.46 9.53 14.06
N ALA A 170 -2.63 10.00 13.62
CA ALA A 170 -3.64 10.56 14.52
C ALA A 170 -4.14 9.54 15.54
N ALA A 171 -4.30 8.27 15.15
CA ALA A 171 -4.75 7.21 16.04
C ALA A 171 -3.69 6.78 17.07
N MET A 172 -2.40 7.04 16.81
CA MET A 172 -1.29 6.76 17.72
C MET A 172 -0.95 7.92 18.65
N ALA A 173 -1.36 9.14 18.28
CA ALA A 173 -1.19 10.33 19.11
C ALA A 173 -1.92 10.14 20.44
N ARG A 174 -1.21 10.39 21.55
CA ARG A 174 -1.77 10.29 22.91
C ARG A 174 -2.08 11.66 23.47
N GLU A 175 -1.31 12.67 23.05
CA GLU A 175 -1.42 14.04 23.51
C GLU A 175 -1.27 15.02 22.34
N GLU A 176 -1.90 16.19 22.48
CA GLU A 176 -1.75 17.26 21.50
C GLU A 176 -0.32 17.81 21.55
N GLY A 177 0.38 17.79 20.40
CA GLY A 177 1.76 18.26 20.29
C GLY A 177 2.83 17.16 20.37
N ASP A 178 2.46 15.89 20.56
CA ASP A 178 3.41 14.79 20.40
C ASP A 178 3.88 14.62 18.93
N THR A 179 4.94 13.83 18.71
CA THR A 179 5.53 13.63 17.38
C THR A 179 4.53 13.01 16.40
N PHE A 180 3.64 12.14 16.88
CA PHE A 180 2.62 11.51 16.04
C PHE A 180 1.52 12.51 15.67
N ALA A 181 1.05 13.34 16.60
CA ALA A 181 0.11 14.41 16.33
C ALA A 181 0.67 15.41 15.31
N THR A 182 1.96 15.76 15.44
CA THR A 182 2.64 16.65 14.50
C THR A 182 2.70 16.05 13.10
N ARG A 183 3.08 14.78 12.97
CA ARG A 183 3.09 14.07 11.67
C ARG A 183 1.70 13.89 11.09
N ALA A 184 0.70 13.58 11.92
CA ALA A 184 -0.69 13.45 11.49
C ALA A 184 -1.20 14.74 10.82
N ARG A 185 -0.91 15.88 11.45
CA ARG A 185 -1.24 17.20 10.91
C ARG A 185 -0.48 17.51 9.61
N LEU A 186 0.83 17.24 9.56
CA LEU A 186 1.62 17.46 8.35
C LEU A 186 1.05 16.70 7.15
N PHE A 187 0.81 15.39 7.29
CA PHE A 187 0.24 14.58 6.22
C PHE A 187 -1.20 14.98 5.86
N ARG A 188 -1.96 15.48 6.85
CA ARG A 188 -3.31 16.03 6.61
C ARG A 188 -3.24 17.29 5.75
N GLU A 189 -2.36 18.23 6.07
CA GLU A 189 -2.18 19.48 5.32
C GLU A 189 -1.71 19.20 3.88
N GLU A 190 -0.75 18.28 3.71
CA GLU A 190 -0.29 17.86 2.38
C GLU A 190 -1.40 17.19 1.56
N PHE A 191 -2.19 16.32 2.19
CA PHE A 191 -3.36 15.71 1.57
C PHE A 191 -4.37 16.76 1.10
N GLU A 192 -4.72 17.73 1.94
CA GLU A 192 -5.68 18.78 1.61
C GLU A 192 -5.18 19.68 0.46
N ALA A 193 -3.88 20.01 0.47
CA ALA A 193 -3.26 20.75 -0.63
C ALA A 193 -3.31 19.96 -1.95
N LEU A 194 -3.03 18.66 -1.91
CA LEU A 194 -3.06 17.79 -3.09
C LEU A 194 -4.50 17.60 -3.62
N VAL A 195 -5.48 17.38 -2.75
CA VAL A 195 -6.89 17.29 -3.12
C VAL A 195 -7.40 18.59 -3.72
N THR A 196 -7.00 19.74 -3.18
CA THR A 196 -7.35 21.05 -3.75
C THR A 196 -6.80 21.19 -5.16
N ARG A 197 -5.55 20.79 -5.39
CA ARG A 197 -4.93 20.77 -6.72
C ARG A 197 -5.67 19.81 -7.66
N LEU A 198 -5.95 18.58 -7.24
CA LEU A 198 -6.69 17.60 -8.02
C LEU A 198 -8.10 18.08 -8.40
N SER A 199 -8.79 18.72 -7.47
CA SER A 199 -10.11 19.30 -7.71
C SER A 199 -10.06 20.44 -8.73
N SER A 200 -8.99 21.24 -8.72
CA SER A 200 -8.77 22.29 -9.73
C SER A 200 -8.46 21.72 -11.11
N ILE A 201 -7.77 20.57 -11.17
CA ILE A 201 -7.49 19.81 -12.39
C ILE A 201 -8.76 19.10 -12.89
N GLY A 202 -9.69 18.73 -12.01
CA GLY A 202 -11.02 18.19 -12.33
C GLY A 202 -11.87 19.10 -13.25
N SER A 203 -11.55 20.40 -13.34
CA SER A 203 -12.12 21.29 -14.35
C SER A 203 -11.63 20.98 -15.79
N ILE A 204 -10.59 20.15 -15.95
CA ILE A 204 -9.94 19.73 -17.20
C ILE A 204 -10.14 18.22 -17.47
N LEU A 205 -10.43 17.39 -16.45
CA LEU A 205 -10.71 15.94 -16.59
C LEU A 205 -12.05 15.59 -17.29
N GLY A 206 -12.74 16.59 -17.85
CA GLY A 206 -13.96 16.46 -18.66
C GLY A 206 -15.10 17.30 -18.10
N PRO A 207 -15.99 17.86 -18.94
CA PRO A 207 -17.09 18.68 -18.45
C PRO A 207 -17.98 17.84 -17.54
N GLY A 208 -18.03 18.23 -16.27
CA GLY A 208 -19.07 17.82 -15.34
C GLY A 208 -20.41 17.92 -16.06
N ARG A 209 -21.09 16.77 -16.16
CA ARG A 209 -22.38 16.63 -16.81
C ARG A 209 -23.28 17.80 -16.40
N ALA A 210 -23.66 18.63 -17.37
CA ALA A 210 -24.56 19.76 -17.14
C ALA A 210 -25.79 19.30 -16.33
N PRO A 211 -26.28 20.11 -15.38
CA PRO A 211 -27.47 19.75 -14.62
C PRO A 211 -28.60 19.46 -15.60
N ARG A 212 -29.21 18.28 -15.48
CA ARG A 212 -30.38 17.91 -16.29
C ARG A 212 -31.44 18.99 -16.12
N PRO A 213 -31.82 19.75 -17.16
CA PRO A 213 -32.90 20.71 -17.06
C PRO A 213 -34.16 19.94 -16.71
N GLY A 214 -34.77 20.34 -15.59
CA GLY A 214 -35.92 19.67 -15.01
C GLY A 214 -37.03 19.47 -16.03
N THR A 215 -37.62 18.29 -16.02
CA THR A 215 -38.87 18.01 -16.72
C THR A 215 -39.99 18.82 -16.05
N ARG A 216 -40.17 20.07 -16.49
CA ARG A 216 -41.46 20.76 -16.38
C ARG A 216 -42.40 20.14 -17.41
N LEU A 217 -43.34 19.33 -16.96
CA LEU A 217 -44.67 19.21 -17.58
C LEU A 217 -45.62 19.79 -16.52
N ILE A 218 -45.95 21.08 -16.61
CA ILE A 218 -47.12 21.65 -17.30
C ILE A 218 -48.42 21.02 -16.76
N ARG A 219 -49.26 21.92 -16.23
CA ARG A 219 -50.55 21.75 -15.54
C ARG A 219 -51.44 20.61 -16.03
#